data_AF-A0A225WEH6-F1
#
_entry.id   AF-A0A225WEH6-F1
#
_cell.length_a   1.000
_cell.length_b   1.000
_cell.length_c   1.000
_cell.angle_alpha   90.00
_cell.angle_beta   90.00
_cell.angle_gamma   90.00
#
_symmetry.space_group_name_H-M   'P 1'
#
loop_
_entity.id
_entity.type
_entity.pdbx_description
1 polymer ?
#
loop_
_entity_poly.entity_id
_entity_poly.type
_entity_poly.pdbx_seq_one_letter_code
_entity_poly.pdbx_strand_id
1 'polypeptide(L)'
;MDSSSASTSDAKKAPKRPQCKREGCSNQVKSKGLCKSHGGGIRCKAVGCDRPAAKGGQCYAHGGKACAVEGCDKSAQRKGLCYAHGGKPAQAKRCSVRGCLMVARTRNLCRGHGGGAPQCQVEGCEKVAEPGGSCGAHGGGKRCKVEGCTKRRVSKGLCSDHGGGRRCRLE
;
A
#
# COMPACT_ATOMS: atom_id res chain seq x y z
N MET A 1 -19.35 -43.44 18.63
CA MET A 1 -20.56 -43.48 17.79
C MET A 1 -21.08 -42.06 17.80
N ASP A 2 -20.46 -41.22 16.98
CA ASP A 2 -20.90 -40.92 15.60
C ASP A 2 -21.85 -39.72 15.66
N SER A 3 -21.76 -38.65 14.90
CA SER A 3 -20.79 -38.09 13.96
C SER A 3 -21.31 -36.68 13.60
N SER A 4 -20.53 -35.94 12.80
CA SER A 4 -21.06 -35.01 11.78
C SER A 4 -21.67 -33.68 12.26
N SER A 5 -21.36 -32.50 11.71
CA SER A 5 -20.56 -32.08 10.56
C SER A 5 -20.34 -30.57 10.68
N ALA A 6 -19.10 -30.11 10.58
CA ALA A 6 -18.78 -28.68 10.45
C ALA A 6 -18.66 -28.34 8.96
N SER A 7 -19.71 -27.76 8.39
CA SER A 7 -19.72 -27.25 7.03
C SER A 7 -18.94 -25.93 6.96
N THR A 8 -17.70 -25.94 6.46
CA THR A 8 -16.95 -24.73 6.14
C THR A 8 -17.22 -24.34 4.70
N SER A 9 -17.94 -23.25 4.48
CA SER A 9 -18.28 -22.72 3.16
C SER A 9 -17.05 -22.15 2.43
N ASP A 10 -16.71 -22.73 1.28
CA ASP A 10 -15.67 -22.26 0.37
C ASP A 10 -16.01 -20.90 -0.26
N ALA A 11 -15.31 -19.84 0.15
CA ALA A 11 -15.42 -18.51 -0.43
C ALA A 11 -14.63 -18.42 -1.77
N LYS A 12 -15.34 -18.42 -2.90
CA LYS A 12 -14.76 -18.18 -4.24
C LYS A 12 -14.04 -16.83 -4.29
N LYS A 13 -12.74 -16.84 -4.59
CA LYS A 13 -11.87 -15.66 -4.61
C LYS A 13 -12.13 -14.80 -5.86
N ALA A 14 -12.50 -13.54 -5.66
CA ALA A 14 -12.78 -12.60 -6.75
C ALA A 14 -11.57 -12.46 -7.72
N PRO A 15 -11.82 -12.30 -9.05
CA PRO A 15 -10.77 -12.19 -10.04
C PRO A 15 -9.93 -10.91 -9.84
N LYS A 16 -8.60 -11.04 -9.99
CA LYS A 16 -7.67 -9.91 -9.90
C LYS A 16 -7.84 -8.98 -11.11
N ARG A 17 -7.78 -7.67 -10.89
CA ARG A 17 -7.87 -6.66 -11.95
C ARG A 17 -6.69 -6.78 -12.93
N PRO A 18 -6.90 -6.61 -14.25
CA PRO A 18 -5.85 -6.75 -15.25
C PRO A 18 -4.79 -5.63 -15.18
N GLN A 19 -3.64 -5.86 -15.82
CA GLN A 19 -2.56 -4.87 -15.98
C GLN A 19 -2.83 -3.90 -17.13
N CYS A 20 -2.24 -2.72 -17.04
CA CYS A 20 -2.37 -1.65 -18.01
C CYS A 20 -1.91 -2.11 -19.40
N LYS A 21 -2.72 -1.86 -20.43
CA LYS A 21 -2.41 -2.17 -21.84
C LYS A 21 -1.21 -1.41 -22.44
N ARG A 22 -0.54 -0.56 -21.67
CA ARG A 22 0.61 0.19 -22.17
C ARG A 22 1.84 -0.70 -22.03
N GLU A 23 2.53 -0.95 -23.13
CA GLU A 23 3.84 -1.62 -23.16
C GLU A 23 4.73 -1.26 -21.96
N GLY A 24 5.22 -2.27 -21.26
CA GLY A 24 6.08 -2.11 -20.08
C GLY A 24 5.39 -1.60 -18.80
N CYS A 25 4.07 -1.39 -18.78
CA CYS A 25 3.39 -0.86 -17.59
C CYS A 25 2.87 -1.97 -16.66
N SER A 26 3.47 -2.08 -15.47
CA SER A 26 3.05 -3.01 -14.42
C SER A 26 1.86 -2.54 -13.58
N ASN A 27 1.33 -1.32 -13.84
CA ASN A 27 0.22 -0.76 -13.07
C ASN A 27 -1.11 -1.44 -13.39
N GLN A 28 -2.00 -1.51 -12.40
CA GLN A 28 -3.35 -2.08 -12.58
C GLN A 28 -4.27 -1.14 -13.38
N VAL A 29 -5.14 -1.74 -14.19
CA VAL A 29 -6.18 -1.04 -14.94
C VAL A 29 -7.16 -0.37 -13.98
N LYS A 30 -7.45 0.90 -14.26
CA LYS A 30 -8.54 1.65 -13.61
C LYS A 30 -9.80 1.63 -14.47
N SER A 31 -9.68 2.03 -15.74
CA SER A 31 -10.76 1.98 -16.73
C SER A 31 -10.16 1.96 -18.14
N LYS A 32 -10.95 1.56 -19.15
CA LYS A 32 -10.54 1.54 -20.56
C LYS A 32 -9.26 0.73 -20.84
N GLY A 33 -8.91 -0.24 -19.99
CA GLY A 33 -7.67 -1.00 -20.11
C GLY A 33 -6.40 -0.23 -19.71
N LEU A 34 -6.52 0.97 -19.13
CA LEU A 34 -5.40 1.85 -18.80
C LEU A 34 -5.33 2.13 -17.30
N CYS A 35 -4.12 2.41 -16.80
CA CYS A 35 -3.89 2.81 -15.41
C CYS A 35 -4.06 4.33 -15.24
N LYS A 36 -3.98 4.83 -14.00
CA LYS A 36 -4.20 6.25 -13.69
C LYS A 36 -3.26 7.19 -14.46
N SER A 37 -2.00 6.84 -14.62
CA SER A 37 -1.02 7.66 -15.36
C SER A 37 -1.27 7.63 -16.87
N HIS A 38 -1.72 6.50 -17.41
CA HIS A 38 -1.89 6.29 -18.86
C HIS A 38 -3.31 6.53 -19.37
N GLY A 39 -4.11 7.42 -18.77
CA GLY A 39 -5.46 7.69 -19.29
C GLY A 39 -6.63 7.00 -18.56
N GLY A 40 -6.35 6.01 -17.70
CA GLY A 40 -7.36 5.34 -16.88
C GLY A 40 -7.95 6.21 -15.77
N GLY A 41 -9.22 5.99 -15.45
CA GLY A 41 -10.00 6.81 -14.51
C GLY A 41 -10.81 7.93 -15.20
N ILE A 42 -11.43 8.79 -14.39
CA ILE A 42 -12.20 9.94 -14.86
C ILE A 42 -11.21 11.06 -15.25
N ARG A 43 -11.44 11.68 -16.41
CA ARG A 43 -10.64 12.80 -16.93
C ARG A 43 -11.38 14.11 -16.75
N CYS A 44 -10.62 15.19 -16.76
CA CYS A 44 -11.17 16.53 -16.72
C CYS A 44 -12.05 16.77 -17.96
N LYS A 45 -13.21 17.40 -17.78
CA LYS A 45 -14.17 17.76 -18.83
C LYS A 45 -13.69 18.94 -19.69
N ALA A 46 -12.78 19.75 -19.17
CA ALA A 46 -12.22 20.87 -19.92
C ALA A 46 -11.50 20.36 -21.18
N VAL A 47 -11.77 21.02 -22.31
CA VAL A 47 -11.19 20.69 -23.62
C VAL A 47 -9.66 20.75 -23.53
N GLY A 48 -8.99 19.71 -24.03
CA GLY A 48 -7.52 19.61 -24.00
C GLY A 48 -6.90 19.31 -22.62
N CYS A 49 -7.68 18.93 -21.61
CA CYS A 49 -7.17 18.65 -20.27
C CYS A 49 -7.16 17.15 -19.93
N ASP A 50 -5.96 16.54 -19.95
CA ASP A 50 -5.79 15.13 -19.58
C ASP A 50 -5.64 14.88 -18.07
N ARG A 51 -5.74 15.93 -17.25
CA ARG A 51 -5.59 15.79 -15.79
C ARG A 51 -6.66 14.85 -15.23
N PRO A 52 -6.30 13.97 -14.27
CA PRO A 52 -7.28 13.13 -13.61
C PRO A 52 -8.27 14.00 -12.83
N ALA A 53 -9.54 13.64 -12.92
CA ALA A 53 -10.62 14.29 -12.21
C ALA A 53 -11.19 13.39 -11.12
N ALA A 54 -11.76 14.02 -10.09
CA ALA A 54 -12.56 13.31 -9.10
C ALA A 54 -13.97 13.03 -9.64
N LYS A 55 -14.84 12.47 -8.77
CA LYS A 55 -16.27 12.36 -9.04
C LYS A 55 -16.82 13.77 -9.31
N GLY A 56 -17.31 14.00 -10.53
CA GLY A 56 -17.71 15.33 -11.04
C GLY A 56 -17.04 15.73 -12.36
N GLY A 57 -15.88 15.13 -12.69
CA GLY A 57 -15.22 15.33 -13.98
C GLY A 57 -14.41 16.63 -14.10
N GLN A 58 -14.10 17.29 -12.99
CA GLN A 58 -13.20 18.45 -12.98
C GLN A 58 -11.91 18.12 -12.21
N CYS A 59 -10.76 18.54 -12.76
CA CYS A 59 -9.49 18.50 -12.04
C CYS A 59 -9.40 19.69 -11.07
N TYR A 60 -8.41 19.67 -10.18
CA TYR A 60 -8.22 20.74 -9.19
C TYR A 60 -8.07 22.13 -9.82
N ALA A 61 -7.54 22.23 -11.03
CA ALA A 61 -7.36 23.49 -11.75
C ALA A 61 -8.64 24.01 -12.44
N HIS A 62 -9.62 23.13 -12.71
CA HIS A 62 -10.82 23.46 -13.50
C HIS A 62 -12.12 23.27 -12.68
N GLY A 63 -12.09 23.59 -11.38
CA GLY A 63 -13.28 23.53 -10.50
C GLY A 63 -13.40 22.28 -9.62
N GLY A 64 -12.41 21.39 -9.66
CA GLY A 64 -12.32 20.26 -8.72
C GLY A 64 -11.89 20.70 -7.31
N LYS A 65 -11.90 19.76 -6.36
CA LYS A 65 -11.48 20.01 -4.97
C LYS A 65 -9.98 20.35 -4.90
N ALA A 66 -9.62 21.63 -4.97
CA ALA A 66 -8.27 22.13 -4.81
C ALA A 66 -7.91 22.35 -3.33
N CYS A 67 -6.63 22.30 -3.01
CA CYS A 67 -6.14 22.66 -1.67
C CYS A 67 -6.25 24.18 -1.48
N ALA A 68 -6.79 24.60 -0.35
CA ALA A 68 -6.98 26.00 0.03
C ALA A 68 -5.68 26.73 0.43
N VAL A 69 -4.51 26.13 0.17
CA VAL A 69 -3.22 26.78 0.43
C VAL A 69 -2.75 27.37 -0.87
N GLU A 70 -2.45 28.66 -0.86
CA GLU A 70 -1.95 29.42 -2.01
C GLU A 70 -0.77 28.70 -2.68
N GLY A 71 -0.83 28.57 -4.01
CA GLY A 71 0.20 27.87 -4.79
C GLY A 71 0.22 26.35 -4.67
N CYS A 72 -0.79 25.69 -4.06
CA CYS A 72 -0.82 24.24 -3.93
C CYS A 72 -1.63 23.53 -5.03
N ASP A 73 -0.93 22.84 -5.94
CA ASP A 73 -1.54 22.04 -7.03
C ASP A 73 -2.13 20.68 -6.60
N LYS A 74 -2.26 20.43 -5.30
CA LYS A 74 -2.74 19.14 -4.80
C LYS A 74 -4.25 19.20 -4.57
N SER A 75 -4.94 18.10 -4.90
CA SER A 75 -6.36 18.01 -4.59
C SER A 75 -6.62 17.95 -3.08
N ALA A 76 -7.57 18.75 -2.61
CA ALA A 76 -8.07 18.69 -1.26
C ALA A 76 -8.74 17.36 -0.97
N GLN A 77 -8.57 16.92 0.27
CA GLN A 77 -9.14 15.68 0.80
C GLN A 77 -10.24 16.00 1.79
N ARG A 78 -9.91 16.75 2.85
CA ARG A 78 -10.83 17.12 3.92
C ARG A 78 -10.58 18.56 4.34
N LYS A 79 -11.64 19.28 4.72
CA LYS A 79 -11.60 20.70 5.12
C LYS A 79 -10.88 21.59 4.10
N GLY A 80 -11.02 21.30 2.81
CA GLY A 80 -10.35 22.05 1.75
C GLY A 80 -8.83 21.89 1.69
N LEU A 81 -8.21 20.98 2.45
CA LEU A 81 -6.75 20.83 2.51
C LEU A 81 -6.31 19.50 1.91
N CYS A 82 -5.12 19.47 1.31
CA CYS A 82 -4.48 18.23 0.88
C CYS A 82 -3.84 17.49 2.07
N TYR A 83 -3.43 16.24 1.88
CA TYR A 83 -2.79 15.46 2.96
C TYR A 83 -1.55 16.14 3.56
N ALA A 84 -0.73 16.82 2.74
CA ALA A 84 0.47 17.51 3.20
C ALA A 84 0.12 18.78 4.01
N HIS A 85 -0.99 19.43 3.71
CA HIS A 85 -1.46 20.64 4.41
C HIS A 85 -2.49 20.33 5.50
N GLY A 86 -2.61 19.08 5.94
CA GLY A 86 -3.44 18.71 7.09
C GLY A 86 -4.86 18.22 6.76
N GLY A 87 -5.18 17.95 5.50
CA GLY A 87 -6.39 17.29 5.03
C GLY A 87 -6.50 15.80 5.41
N LYS A 88 -6.17 15.45 6.65
CA LYS A 88 -6.24 14.09 7.19
C LYS A 88 -7.65 13.72 7.68
N PRO A 89 -7.97 12.42 7.83
CA PRO A 89 -9.19 11.97 8.50
C PRO A 89 -9.33 12.58 9.91
N ALA A 90 -10.56 12.74 10.40
CA ALA A 90 -10.85 13.37 11.70
C ALA A 90 -10.10 12.67 12.84
N GLN A 91 -10.22 11.35 12.83
CA GLN A 91 -9.71 10.42 13.83
C GLN A 91 -8.20 10.17 13.74
N ALA A 92 -7.54 10.62 12.67
CA ALA A 92 -6.11 10.36 12.50
C ALA A 92 -5.30 11.27 13.43
N LYS A 93 -4.44 10.72 14.29
CA LYS A 93 -3.52 11.52 15.13
C LYS A 93 -2.46 12.20 14.26
N ARG A 94 -2.06 13.41 14.64
CA ARG A 94 -0.95 14.12 13.99
C ARG A 94 0.38 13.63 14.57
N CYS A 95 1.44 13.74 13.78
CA CYS A 95 2.80 13.55 14.25
C CYS A 95 3.11 14.48 15.43
N SER A 96 3.72 13.97 16.50
CA SER A 96 4.09 14.73 17.69
C SER A 96 5.19 15.76 17.46
N VAL A 97 5.99 15.63 16.39
CA VAL A 97 6.96 16.65 16.00
C VAL A 97 6.23 17.97 15.68
N ARG A 98 6.63 19.05 16.36
CA ARG A 98 6.05 20.39 16.24
C ARG A 98 6.02 20.83 14.76
N GLY A 99 4.89 21.38 14.32
CA GLY A 99 4.69 21.85 12.94
C GLY A 99 4.46 20.75 11.90
N CYS A 100 4.65 19.46 12.23
CA CYS A 100 4.44 18.39 11.27
C CYS A 100 2.94 18.14 11.02
N LEU A 101 2.47 18.38 9.79
CA LEU A 101 1.05 18.19 9.44
C LEU A 101 0.68 16.74 9.10
N MET A 102 1.69 15.86 9.02
CA MET A 102 1.53 14.46 8.61
C MET A 102 0.85 13.60 9.68
N VAL A 103 0.21 12.53 9.21
CA VAL A 103 -0.46 11.55 10.08
C VAL A 103 0.56 10.68 10.81
N ALA A 104 0.38 10.56 12.12
CA ALA A 104 1.12 9.61 12.93
C ALA A 104 0.75 8.17 12.58
N ARG A 105 1.75 7.29 12.55
CA ARG A 105 1.61 5.87 12.22
C ARG A 105 1.85 5.03 13.46
N THR A 106 3.03 5.12 14.06
CA THR A 106 3.39 4.46 15.32
C THR A 106 4.09 5.46 16.23
N ARG A 107 4.03 5.25 17.55
CA ARG A 107 4.69 6.12 18.56
C ARG A 107 4.35 7.62 18.42
N ASN A 108 3.14 7.92 17.93
CA ASN A 108 2.69 9.27 17.58
C ASN A 108 3.57 10.00 16.53
N LEU A 109 4.39 9.30 15.75
CA LEU A 109 5.27 9.89 14.74
C LEU A 109 4.81 9.53 13.33
N CYS A 110 5.08 10.39 12.34
CA CYS A 110 4.83 10.07 10.93
C CYS A 110 5.97 9.23 10.34
N ARG A 111 5.82 8.74 9.10
CA ARG A 111 6.86 7.95 8.43
C ARG A 111 8.21 8.68 8.37
N GLY A 112 8.21 9.99 8.08
CA GLY A 112 9.43 10.79 7.99
C GLY A 112 10.09 11.10 9.34
N HIS A 113 9.35 10.96 10.44
CA HIS A 113 9.86 11.19 11.79
C HIS A 113 9.95 9.89 12.60
N GLY A 114 10.18 8.74 11.95
CA GLY A 114 10.44 7.47 12.65
C GLY A 114 9.20 6.69 13.13
N GLY A 115 7.99 7.11 12.76
CA GLY A 115 6.77 6.34 12.98
C GLY A 115 6.48 5.28 11.90
N GLY A 116 7.36 5.17 10.90
CA GLY A 116 7.34 4.09 9.92
C GLY A 116 7.95 2.80 10.48
N ALA A 117 7.88 1.72 9.70
CA ALA A 117 8.69 0.55 9.98
C ALA A 117 10.19 0.93 9.97
N PRO A 118 11.00 0.39 10.88
CA PRO A 118 12.42 0.72 10.97
C PRO A 118 13.14 0.37 9.67
N GLN A 119 14.23 1.06 9.37
CA GLN A 119 15.13 0.67 8.28
C GLN A 119 16.06 -0.46 8.73
N CYS A 120 16.62 -1.16 7.76
CA CYS A 120 17.65 -2.16 8.00
C CYS A 120 18.82 -1.54 8.75
N GLN A 121 19.29 -2.21 9.80
CA GLN A 121 20.45 -1.80 10.60
C GLN A 121 21.80 -1.88 9.87
N VAL A 122 21.81 -2.36 8.62
CA VAL A 122 23.05 -2.45 7.84
C VAL A 122 23.30 -1.08 7.22
N GLU A 123 24.48 -0.52 7.49
CA GLU A 123 24.93 0.77 6.95
C GLU A 123 24.70 0.84 5.43
N GLY A 124 24.10 1.95 4.98
CA GLY A 124 23.75 2.17 3.56
C GLY A 124 22.54 1.40 3.05
N CYS A 125 21.83 0.62 3.88
CA CYS A 125 20.65 -0.13 3.45
C CYS A 125 19.34 0.63 3.70
N GLU A 126 18.71 1.14 2.64
CA GLU A 126 17.44 1.87 2.73
C GLU A 126 16.20 0.97 2.84
N LYS A 127 16.38 -0.35 2.79
CA LYS A 127 15.27 -1.31 2.86
C LYS A 127 14.65 -1.31 4.25
N VAL A 128 13.33 -1.51 4.29
CA VAL A 128 12.60 -1.67 5.55
C VAL A 128 13.06 -2.93 6.26
N ALA A 129 13.36 -2.81 7.55
CA ALA A 129 13.65 -3.92 8.43
C ALA A 129 12.38 -4.72 8.69
N GLU A 130 12.57 -6.04 8.67
CA GLU A 130 11.61 -6.99 9.18
C GLU A 130 11.74 -7.04 10.72
N PRO A 131 10.82 -7.73 11.43
CA PRO A 131 11.02 -8.00 12.86
C PRO A 131 12.40 -8.62 13.10
N GLY A 132 13.21 -7.97 13.95
CA GLY A 132 14.62 -8.33 14.15
C GLY A 132 15.65 -7.35 13.56
N GLY A 133 15.23 -6.19 13.03
CA GLY A 133 16.14 -5.06 12.73
C GLY A 133 16.85 -5.09 11.37
N SER A 134 16.82 -6.23 10.68
CA SER A 134 17.39 -6.37 9.33
C SER A 134 16.32 -6.54 8.26
N CYS A 135 16.59 -6.12 7.03
CA CYS A 135 15.71 -6.39 5.88
C CYS A 135 15.88 -7.83 5.38
N GLY A 136 14.97 -8.33 4.54
CA GLY A 136 15.06 -9.72 4.07
C GLY A 136 16.34 -10.09 3.33
N ALA A 137 16.99 -9.14 2.65
CA ALA A 137 18.29 -9.36 2.00
C ALA A 137 19.44 -9.49 3.02
N HIS A 138 19.31 -8.87 4.19
CA HIS A 138 20.29 -8.92 5.29
C HIS A 138 19.82 -9.84 6.41
N GLY A 139 19.04 -10.87 6.08
CA GLY A 139 18.62 -11.88 7.07
C GLY A 139 17.45 -11.45 7.98
N GLY A 140 16.71 -10.42 7.62
CA GLY A 140 15.46 -10.07 8.28
C GLY A 140 14.42 -11.19 8.26
N GLY A 141 13.60 -11.25 9.30
CA GLY A 141 12.45 -12.17 9.38
C GLY A 141 12.76 -13.50 10.07
N LYS A 142 11.69 -14.23 10.42
CA LYS A 142 11.81 -15.49 11.19
C LYS A 142 12.41 -16.61 10.34
N ARG A 143 13.25 -17.44 10.97
CA ARG A 143 13.89 -18.60 10.32
C ARG A 143 13.05 -19.87 10.45
N CYS A 144 13.39 -20.82 9.58
CA CYS A 144 12.85 -22.15 9.62
C CYS A 144 13.11 -22.79 11.00
N LYS A 145 12.13 -23.52 11.54
CA LYS A 145 12.25 -24.25 12.81
C LYS A 145 13.13 -25.50 12.73
N VAL A 146 13.44 -25.98 11.53
CA VAL A 146 14.30 -27.16 11.34
C VAL A 146 15.73 -26.78 11.72
N GLU A 147 16.32 -27.57 12.62
CA GLU A 147 17.70 -27.42 13.08
C GLU A 147 18.68 -27.32 11.90
N GLY A 148 19.62 -26.39 11.97
CA GLY A 148 20.59 -26.10 10.90
C GLY A 148 20.03 -25.37 9.66
N CYS A 149 18.73 -25.10 9.59
CA CYS A 149 18.15 -24.43 8.42
C CYS A 149 18.20 -22.90 8.53
N THR A 150 19.02 -22.25 7.69
CA THR A 150 19.13 -20.78 7.63
C THR A 150 18.05 -20.11 6.78
N LYS A 151 17.23 -20.90 6.07
CA LYS A 151 16.20 -20.41 5.16
C LYS A 151 15.08 -19.70 5.90
N ARG A 152 14.51 -18.71 5.24
CA ARG A 152 13.40 -17.91 5.76
C ARG A 152 12.14 -18.77 5.92
N ARG A 153 11.44 -18.62 7.05
CA ARG A 153 10.12 -19.21 7.29
C ARG A 153 9.12 -18.62 6.30
N VAL A 154 8.38 -19.48 5.61
CA VAL A 154 7.26 -19.12 4.73
C VAL A 154 5.94 -19.24 5.49
N SER A 155 5.65 -20.41 6.05
CA SER A 155 4.43 -20.64 6.84
C SER A 155 4.64 -21.72 7.91
N LYS A 156 3.77 -21.75 8.93
CA LYS A 156 3.72 -22.74 10.02
C LYS A 156 4.98 -22.97 10.87
N GLY A 157 6.09 -22.29 10.60
CA GLY A 157 7.36 -22.76 11.19
C GLY A 157 8.50 -22.80 10.22
N LEU A 158 8.18 -23.09 8.96
CA LEU A 158 9.06 -23.82 8.07
C LEU A 158 9.32 -23.01 6.79
N CYS A 159 10.46 -23.24 6.15
CA CYS A 159 10.77 -22.68 4.83
C CYS A 159 10.01 -23.45 3.73
N SER A 160 10.15 -23.01 2.48
CA SER A 160 9.56 -23.71 1.32
C SER A 160 9.91 -25.20 1.28
N ASP A 161 11.17 -25.52 1.58
CA ASP A 161 11.73 -26.87 1.41
C ASP A 161 11.37 -27.79 2.59
N HIS A 162 11.06 -27.20 3.74
CA HIS A 162 10.59 -27.93 4.92
C HIS A 162 9.06 -27.88 5.05
N GLY A 163 8.32 -27.76 3.93
CA GLY A 163 6.85 -27.86 3.94
C GLY A 163 6.09 -26.59 4.34
N GLY A 164 6.78 -25.45 4.41
CA GLY A 164 6.16 -24.13 4.61
C GLY A 164 5.63 -23.50 3.33
N GLY A 165 5.91 -24.08 2.16
CA GLY A 165 5.40 -23.64 0.86
C GLY A 165 3.90 -23.92 0.68
N ARG A 166 3.27 -23.18 -0.24
CA ARG A 166 1.91 -23.53 -0.68
C ARG A 166 1.98 -24.80 -1.52
N ARG A 167 1.38 -25.89 -1.03
CA ARG A 167 1.22 -27.13 -1.81
C ARG A 167 -0.02 -26.98 -2.69
N CYS A 168 0.14 -27.08 -4.01
CA CYS A 168 -0.99 -27.31 -4.89
C CYS A 168 -1.49 -28.73 -4.62
N ARG A 169 -2.77 -28.87 -4.28
CA ARG A 169 -3.44 -30.17 -4.30
C ARG A 169 -3.78 -30.39 -5.78
N LEU A 170 -3.04 -31.29 -6.43
CA LEU A 170 -3.47 -31.83 -7.71
C LEU A 170 -4.55 -32.87 -7.36
N GLU A 171 -5.80 -32.49 -7.58
CA GLU A 171 -6.93 -33.40 -7.79
C GLU A 171 -7.27 -33.35 -9.28
#